data_AF-A0AAJ4AMD5-F1
#
_entry.id   AF-A0AAJ4AMD5-F1
#
_cell.length_a   1.000
_cell.length_b   1.000
_cell.length_c   1.000
_cell.angle_alpha   90.00
_cell.angle_beta   90.00
_cell.angle_gamma   90.00
#
_symmetry.space_group_name_H-M   'P 1'
#
loop_
_entity.id
_entity.type
_entity.pdbx_description
1 polymer ?
#
loop_
_entity_poly.entity_id
_entity_poly.type
_entity_poly.pdbx_seq_one_letter_code
_entity_poly.pdbx_strand_id
1 'polypeptide(L)'
;MKYYEFTLVAKGIEEYQDPIVEIGDDLIDAGVDDCIVVMRNNAVLLDFDRESISYMEATLSAIKQIEKITKLVVISIDAGQYIGLSDAAELSDMTRSALSKYSTGRRGDGTFPCPYLRVSGKTPLYDWAEVSEWLSSKRIIENELAQNARITSKINTSLKIRNRNELEEIKSITNQLLAS
;
A
#
# COMPACT_ATOMS: atom_id res chain seq x y z
N MET A 1 -19.09 -12.15 -2.16
CA MET A 1 -17.67 -12.19 -1.77
C MET A 1 -16.85 -12.25 -3.04
N LYS A 2 -15.61 -11.80 -2.97
CA LYS A 2 -14.63 -11.92 -4.05
C LYS A 2 -13.22 -11.98 -3.48
N TYR A 3 -12.31 -12.40 -4.32
CA TYR A 3 -10.89 -12.44 -4.04
C TYR A 3 -10.26 -11.05 -4.18
N TYR A 4 -9.36 -10.76 -3.25
CA TYR A 4 -8.61 -9.52 -3.18
C TYR A 4 -7.13 -9.84 -3.07
N GLU A 5 -6.38 -9.42 -4.09
CA GLU A 5 -4.93 -9.53 -4.14
C GLU A 5 -4.29 -8.33 -3.44
N PHE A 6 -3.38 -8.59 -2.50
CA PHE A 6 -2.55 -7.57 -1.88
C PHE A 6 -1.35 -8.19 -1.16
N THR A 7 -0.28 -7.42 -1.09
CA THR A 7 0.95 -7.86 -0.43
C THR A 7 1.15 -7.09 0.87
N LEU A 8 1.27 -7.79 2.00
CA LEU A 8 1.72 -7.17 3.25
C LEU A 8 3.25 -7.19 3.30
N VAL A 9 3.84 -6.11 3.80
CA VAL A 9 5.26 -6.05 4.15
C VAL A 9 5.38 -6.25 5.65
N ALA A 10 6.22 -7.19 6.06
CA ALA A 10 6.49 -7.48 7.47
C ALA A 10 7.98 -7.40 7.81
N LYS A 11 8.27 -7.16 9.09
CA LYS A 11 9.59 -7.22 9.72
C LYS A 11 9.63 -8.31 10.79
N GLY A 12 10.85 -8.61 11.29
CA GLY A 12 11.11 -9.63 12.31
C GLY A 12 11.79 -10.89 11.78
N ILE A 13 12.31 -10.83 10.54
CA ILE A 13 13.01 -11.96 9.88
C ILE A 13 14.27 -12.38 10.60
N GLU A 14 14.89 -11.44 11.32
CA GLU A 14 16.09 -11.65 12.12
C GLU A 14 15.87 -12.64 13.28
N GLU A 15 14.62 -12.92 13.65
CA GLU A 15 14.26 -13.91 14.66
C GLU A 15 14.15 -15.35 14.11
N TYR A 16 14.36 -15.54 12.81
CA TYR A 16 14.26 -16.82 12.11
C TYR A 16 15.61 -17.28 11.57
N GLN A 17 15.88 -18.59 11.64
CA GLN A 17 17.10 -19.19 11.06
C GLN A 17 16.88 -19.54 9.58
N ASP A 18 15.72 -20.10 9.26
CA ASP A 18 15.24 -20.29 7.89
C ASP A 18 13.89 -19.57 7.73
N PRO A 19 13.92 -18.25 7.40
CA PRO A 19 12.71 -17.44 7.37
C PRO A 19 11.61 -17.95 6.44
N ILE A 20 11.95 -18.57 5.30
CA ILE A 20 10.92 -19.01 4.35
C ILE A 20 10.15 -20.19 4.92
N VAL A 21 10.86 -21.18 5.47
CA VAL A 21 10.23 -22.40 6.02
C VAL A 21 9.50 -22.07 7.31
N GLU A 22 10.17 -21.42 8.26
CA GLU A 22 9.60 -21.16 9.58
C GLU A 22 8.41 -20.19 9.53
N ILE A 23 8.44 -19.15 8.67
CA ILE A 23 7.26 -18.29 8.49
C ILE A 23 6.13 -19.07 7.83
N GLY A 24 6.43 -19.98 6.90
CA GLY A 24 5.42 -20.86 6.29
C GLY A 24 4.70 -21.71 7.34
N ASP A 25 5.45 -22.33 8.25
CA ASP A 25 4.89 -23.11 9.36
C ASP A 25 4.05 -22.23 10.30
N ASP A 26 4.55 -21.04 10.67
CA ASP A 26 3.82 -20.08 11.51
C ASP A 26 2.50 -19.62 10.86
N LEU A 27 2.47 -19.44 9.53
CA LEU A 27 1.26 -19.09 8.78
C LEU A 27 0.23 -20.22 8.84
N ILE A 28 0.66 -21.48 8.65
CA ILE A 28 -0.20 -22.66 8.75
C ILE A 28 -0.81 -22.75 10.15
N ASP A 29 0.01 -22.61 11.19
CA ASP A 29 -0.43 -22.64 12.59
C ASP A 29 -1.38 -21.48 12.93
N ALA A 30 -1.20 -20.32 12.29
CA ALA A 30 -2.11 -19.18 12.40
C ALA A 30 -3.43 -19.34 11.59
N GLY A 31 -3.55 -20.43 10.82
CA GLY A 31 -4.69 -20.70 9.95
C GLY A 31 -4.76 -19.76 8.75
N VAL A 32 -3.59 -19.44 8.17
CA VAL A 32 -3.44 -18.65 6.95
C VAL A 32 -3.01 -19.58 5.82
N ASP A 33 -3.95 -19.90 4.93
CA ASP A 33 -3.76 -20.78 3.77
C ASP A 33 -3.85 -20.04 2.42
N ASP A 34 -4.13 -18.74 2.46
CA ASP A 34 -4.33 -17.85 1.31
C ASP A 34 -3.17 -16.88 1.07
N CYS A 35 -1.97 -17.23 1.54
CA CYS A 35 -0.79 -16.37 1.53
C CYS A 35 0.47 -17.10 1.05
N ILE A 36 1.29 -16.44 0.24
CA ILE A 36 2.62 -16.89 -0.16
C ILE A 36 3.70 -16.00 0.46
N VAL A 37 4.75 -16.62 1.00
CA VAL A 37 5.91 -15.90 1.55
C VAL A 37 6.92 -15.62 0.44
N VAL A 38 7.29 -14.36 0.25
CA VAL A 38 8.33 -13.93 -0.68
C VAL A 38 9.38 -13.11 0.06
N MET A 39 10.64 -13.49 -0.07
CA MET A 39 11.75 -12.74 0.51
C MET A 39 12.35 -11.79 -0.53
N ARG A 40 12.45 -10.50 -0.18
CA ARG A 40 13.10 -9.47 -0.98
C ARG A 40 14.03 -8.64 -0.09
N ASN A 41 15.34 -8.81 -0.26
CA ASN A 41 16.36 -8.18 0.58
C ASN A 41 16.09 -8.47 2.07
N ASN A 42 15.87 -7.43 2.88
CA ASN A 42 15.58 -7.53 4.31
C ASN A 42 14.09 -7.37 4.62
N ALA A 43 13.21 -7.62 3.65
CA ALA A 43 11.76 -7.55 3.81
C ALA A 43 11.10 -8.89 3.50
N VAL A 44 10.11 -9.25 4.33
CA VAL A 44 9.14 -10.30 4.01
C VAL A 44 7.98 -9.64 3.31
N LEU A 45 7.62 -10.21 2.17
CA LEU A 45 6.39 -9.94 1.48
C LEU A 45 5.46 -11.14 1.71
N LEU A 46 4.26 -10.86 2.16
CA LEU A 46 3.20 -11.84 2.38
C LEU A 46 2.12 -11.53 1.34
N ASP A 47 2.14 -12.30 0.26
CA ASP A 47 1.30 -12.09 -0.92
C ASP A 47 -0.02 -12.86 -0.74
N PHE A 48 -1.11 -12.13 -0.53
CA PHE A 48 -2.43 -12.69 -0.24
C PHE A 48 -3.32 -12.72 -1.46
N ASP A 49 -4.10 -13.79 -1.56
CA ASP A 49 -5.29 -13.88 -2.41
C ASP A 49 -6.52 -14.19 -1.56
N ARG A 50 -7.10 -13.14 -0.95
CA ARG A 50 -8.07 -13.30 0.14
C ARG A 50 -9.51 -13.10 -0.28
N GLU A 51 -10.35 -14.10 -0.03
CA GLU A 51 -11.80 -13.95 -0.19
C GLU A 51 -12.41 -13.08 0.92
N SER A 52 -13.14 -12.03 0.55
CA SER A 52 -13.87 -11.18 1.49
C SER A 52 -15.06 -10.44 0.86
N ILE A 53 -15.84 -9.74 1.69
CA ILE A 53 -16.91 -8.85 1.22
C ILE A 53 -16.38 -7.45 0.85
N SER A 54 -15.19 -7.07 1.32
CA SER A 54 -14.56 -5.79 0.98
C SER A 54 -13.03 -5.85 1.07
N TYR A 55 -12.33 -5.01 0.31
CA TYR A 55 -10.87 -4.90 0.36
C TYR A 55 -10.37 -4.47 1.76
N MET A 56 -11.12 -3.59 2.45
CA MET A 56 -10.78 -3.16 3.80
C MET A 56 -10.85 -4.32 4.79
N GLU A 57 -11.87 -5.17 4.69
CA GLU A 57 -11.99 -6.34 5.56
C GLU A 57 -10.94 -7.40 5.23
N ALA A 58 -10.67 -7.66 3.95
CA ALA A 58 -9.61 -8.55 3.51
C ALA A 58 -8.25 -8.15 4.11
N THR A 59 -7.85 -6.89 3.92
CA THR A 59 -6.57 -6.37 4.42
C THR A 59 -6.50 -6.33 5.96
N LEU A 60 -7.53 -5.83 6.65
CA LEU A 60 -7.52 -5.76 8.11
C LEU A 60 -7.54 -7.15 8.77
N SER A 61 -8.28 -8.11 8.20
CA SER A 61 -8.30 -9.49 8.70
C SER A 61 -6.94 -10.18 8.51
N ALA A 62 -6.26 -9.93 7.39
CA ALA A 62 -4.92 -10.47 7.12
C ALA A 62 -3.90 -9.92 8.11
N ILE A 63 -3.87 -8.60 8.29
CA ILE A 63 -3.02 -7.94 9.28
C ILE A 63 -3.24 -8.57 10.67
N LYS A 64 -4.50 -8.74 11.09
CA LYS A 64 -4.83 -9.32 12.40
C LYS A 64 -4.39 -10.78 12.54
N GLN A 65 -4.42 -11.57 11.47
CA GLN A 65 -3.94 -12.96 11.51
C GLN A 65 -2.41 -13.02 11.60
N ILE A 66 -1.71 -12.23 10.78
CA ILE A 66 -0.24 -12.16 10.82
C ILE A 66 0.25 -11.69 12.18
N GLU A 67 -0.45 -10.74 12.82
CA GLU A 67 -0.09 -10.24 14.15
C GLU A 67 -0.32 -11.24 15.30
N LYS A 68 -0.90 -12.41 15.04
CA LYS A 68 -0.88 -13.52 16.01
C LYS A 68 0.49 -14.21 16.07
N ILE A 69 1.28 -14.10 15.01
CA ILE A 69 2.64 -14.62 14.93
C ILE A 69 3.54 -13.60 15.62
N THR A 70 3.99 -13.92 16.84
CA THR A 70 4.64 -12.93 17.73
C THR A 70 5.94 -12.36 17.19
N LYS A 71 6.61 -13.08 16.30
CA LYS A 71 7.88 -12.67 15.68
C LYS A 71 7.69 -11.72 14.50
N LEU A 72 6.47 -11.53 13.99
CA LEU A 72 6.19 -10.72 12.81
C LEU A 72 5.46 -9.42 13.15
N VAL A 73 5.91 -8.33 12.52
CA VAL A 73 5.25 -7.03 12.62
C VAL A 73 4.93 -6.51 11.22
N VAL A 74 3.64 -6.37 10.91
CA VAL A 74 3.20 -5.78 9.64
C VAL A 74 3.49 -4.28 9.62
N ILE A 75 4.17 -3.80 8.58
CA ILE A 75 4.59 -2.40 8.46
C ILE A 75 3.80 -1.61 7.41
N SER A 76 3.34 -2.26 6.35
CA SER A 76 2.59 -1.63 5.25
C SER A 76 1.97 -2.68 4.33
N ILE A 77 1.09 -2.24 3.43
CA ILE A 77 0.66 -2.94 2.23
C ILE A 77 1.48 -2.41 1.05
N ASP A 78 2.07 -3.31 0.27
CA ASP A 78 2.87 -3.02 -0.93
C ASP A 78 2.00 -2.84 -2.19
N ALA A 79 0.99 -1.98 -2.08
CA ALA A 79 0.12 -1.58 -3.21
C ALA A 79 0.29 -0.09 -3.54
N GLY A 80 1.40 0.50 -3.08
CA GLY A 80 1.72 1.91 -3.23
C GLY A 80 0.98 2.82 -2.23
N GLN A 81 1.69 3.88 -1.82
CA GLN A 81 1.09 5.09 -1.24
C GLN A 81 1.74 6.30 -1.94
N TYR A 82 3.06 6.41 -1.84
CA TYR A 82 3.84 7.40 -2.58
C TYR A 82 4.70 6.71 -3.62
N ILE A 83 4.37 6.88 -4.89
CA ILE A 83 4.93 6.09 -5.99
C ILE A 83 5.49 6.96 -7.12
N GLY A 84 6.38 6.39 -7.92
CA GLY A 84 6.83 7.00 -9.17
C GLY A 84 5.84 6.77 -10.31
N LEU A 85 6.07 7.44 -11.44
CA LEU A 85 5.28 7.22 -12.66
C LEU A 85 5.52 5.83 -13.31
N SER A 86 6.57 5.11 -12.93
CA SER A 86 6.77 3.72 -13.35
C SER A 86 5.79 2.80 -12.64
N ASP A 87 5.79 2.84 -11.30
CA ASP A 87 4.94 1.97 -10.48
C ASP A 87 3.46 2.31 -10.73
N ALA A 88 3.13 3.61 -10.89
CA ALA A 88 1.77 4.03 -11.26
C ALA A 88 1.35 3.47 -12.63
N ALA A 89 2.27 3.32 -13.57
CA ALA A 89 2.01 2.75 -14.88
C ALA A 89 1.74 1.25 -14.78
N GLU A 90 2.53 0.52 -13.99
CA GLU A 90 2.31 -0.90 -13.71
C GLU A 90 0.95 -1.13 -13.03
N LEU A 91 0.63 -0.35 -11.99
CA LEU A 91 -0.65 -0.47 -11.26
C LEU A 91 -1.89 -0.08 -12.08
N SER A 92 -1.75 0.65 -13.19
CA SER A 92 -2.88 1.11 -14.02
C SER A 92 -2.92 0.50 -15.42
N ASP A 93 -2.06 -0.47 -15.72
CA ASP A 93 -1.85 -1.00 -17.08
C ASP A 93 -1.61 0.09 -18.12
N MET A 94 -0.98 1.19 -17.70
CA MET A 94 -0.60 2.29 -18.57
C MET A 94 0.88 2.25 -18.90
N THR A 95 1.30 3.04 -19.88
CA THR A 95 2.73 3.29 -20.08
C THR A 95 3.19 4.47 -19.24
N ARG A 96 4.42 4.40 -18.72
CA ARG A 96 5.08 5.54 -18.07
C ARG A 96 5.08 6.80 -18.95
N SER A 97 5.25 6.64 -20.26
CA SER A 97 5.20 7.75 -21.22
C SER A 97 3.82 8.43 -21.25
N ALA A 98 2.74 7.65 -21.20
CA ALA A 98 1.38 8.20 -21.14
C ALA A 98 1.15 9.02 -19.87
N LEU A 99 1.51 8.49 -18.71
CA LEU A 99 1.40 9.21 -17.43
C LEU A 99 2.29 10.47 -17.40
N SER A 100 3.50 10.41 -17.95
CA SER A 100 4.37 11.58 -18.06
C SER A 100 3.80 12.69 -18.94
N LYS A 101 3.05 12.36 -20.00
CA LYS A 101 2.36 13.36 -20.82
C LYS A 101 1.21 14.02 -20.05
N TYR A 102 0.48 13.26 -19.22
CA TYR A 102 -0.53 13.83 -18.34
C TYR A 102 0.09 14.75 -17.28
N SER A 103 1.13 14.28 -16.59
CA SER A 103 1.78 15.04 -15.52
C SER A 103 2.45 16.34 -16.00
N THR A 104 2.80 16.42 -17.29
CA THR A 104 3.41 17.63 -17.91
C THR A 104 2.39 18.50 -18.64
N GLY A 105 1.09 18.20 -18.55
CA GLY A 105 0.03 18.93 -19.25
C GLY A 105 0.06 18.79 -20.78
N ARG A 106 0.91 17.92 -21.33
CA ARG A 106 0.98 17.61 -22.77
C ARG A 106 -0.18 16.71 -23.23
N ARG A 107 -0.93 16.15 -22.29
CA ARG A 107 -2.16 15.36 -22.50
C ARG A 107 -3.14 15.66 -21.38
N GLY A 108 -4.44 15.58 -21.68
CA GLY A 108 -5.50 15.84 -20.72
C GLY A 108 -5.81 17.33 -20.57
N ASP A 109 -6.54 17.66 -19.52
CA ASP A 109 -7.04 19.00 -19.18
C ASP A 109 -6.15 19.73 -18.15
N GLY A 110 -4.95 19.20 -17.88
CA GLY A 110 -4.02 19.77 -16.90
C GLY A 110 -4.41 19.50 -15.44
N THR A 111 -5.42 18.68 -15.17
CA THR A 111 -5.88 18.36 -13.80
C THR A 111 -5.21 17.13 -13.20
N PHE A 112 -4.19 16.58 -13.87
CA PHE A 112 -3.44 15.44 -13.33
C PHE A 112 -2.80 15.83 -11.98
N PRO A 113 -2.85 14.98 -10.94
CA PRO A 113 -2.37 15.34 -9.61
C PRO A 113 -0.92 15.81 -9.61
N CYS A 114 -0.63 16.83 -8.78
CA CYS A 114 0.74 17.26 -8.56
C CYS A 114 1.51 16.19 -7.76
N PRO A 115 2.84 16.09 -7.91
CA PRO A 115 3.60 15.19 -7.07
C PRO A 115 3.52 15.61 -5.60
N TYR A 116 3.33 14.62 -4.73
CA TYR A 116 3.18 14.79 -3.29
C TYR A 116 4.54 15.00 -2.59
N LEU A 117 5.59 14.30 -3.02
CA LEU A 117 6.94 14.41 -2.46
C LEU A 117 8.00 14.58 -3.53
N ARG A 118 9.15 15.14 -3.11
CA ARG A 118 10.36 15.29 -3.93
C ARG A 118 10.12 16.08 -5.23
N VAL A 119 9.22 17.06 -5.21
CA VAL A 119 8.87 17.90 -6.38
C VAL A 119 10.11 18.61 -6.96
N SER A 120 11.02 19.08 -6.11
CA SER A 120 12.29 19.70 -6.52
C SER A 120 13.39 18.69 -6.90
N GLY A 121 13.15 17.40 -6.72
CA GLY A 121 14.11 16.33 -6.97
C GLY A 121 14.02 15.74 -8.38
N LYS A 122 14.93 14.81 -8.68
CA LYS A 122 14.95 14.09 -9.97
C LYS A 122 13.83 13.05 -10.12
N THR A 123 13.32 12.55 -9.00
CA THR A 123 12.29 11.49 -8.96
C THR A 123 11.14 11.97 -8.06
N PRO A 124 10.20 12.75 -8.61
CA PRO A 124 9.00 13.14 -7.89
C PRO A 124 8.15 11.91 -7.58
N LEU A 125 7.51 11.92 -6.41
CA LEU A 125 6.59 10.86 -5.97
C LEU A 125 5.18 11.42 -5.89
N TYR A 126 4.20 10.65 -6.35
CA TYR A 126 2.79 11.00 -6.37
C TYR A 126 2.04 10.20 -5.32
N ASP A 127 0.99 10.77 -4.74
CA ASP A 127 0.05 9.96 -3.96
C ASP A 127 -0.78 9.10 -4.93
N TRP A 128 -0.66 7.79 -4.79
CA TRP A 128 -1.36 6.84 -5.64
C TRP A 128 -2.88 6.95 -5.51
N ALA A 129 -3.39 7.29 -4.33
CA ALA A 129 -4.82 7.47 -4.11
C ALA A 129 -5.36 8.63 -4.96
N GLU A 130 -4.61 9.74 -5.08
CA GLU A 130 -5.00 10.87 -5.92
C GLU A 130 -4.89 10.54 -7.41
N VAL A 131 -3.79 9.90 -7.82
CA VAL A 131 -3.57 9.52 -9.23
C VAL A 131 -4.62 8.53 -9.71
N SER A 132 -4.89 7.49 -8.93
CA SER A 132 -5.91 6.49 -9.25
C SER A 132 -7.32 7.09 -9.28
N GLU A 133 -7.66 8.00 -8.37
CA GLU A 133 -8.93 8.72 -8.41
C GLU A 133 -9.06 9.57 -9.67
N TRP A 134 -8.00 10.28 -10.06
CA TRP A 134 -7.97 11.02 -11.30
C TRP A 134 -8.16 10.10 -12.52
N LEU A 135 -7.42 8.98 -12.59
CA LEU A 135 -7.53 8.01 -13.68
C LEU A 135 -8.95 7.41 -13.76
N SER A 136 -9.55 7.11 -12.62
CA SER A 136 -10.93 6.61 -12.53
C SER A 136 -11.93 7.66 -13.03
N SER A 137 -11.75 8.94 -12.68
CA SER A 137 -12.59 10.04 -13.17
C SER A 137 -12.55 10.17 -14.70
N LYS A 138 -11.44 9.78 -15.33
CA LYS A 138 -11.25 9.73 -16.79
C LYS A 138 -11.66 8.39 -17.40
N ARG A 139 -12.20 7.45 -16.62
CA ARG A 139 -12.59 6.08 -17.01
C ARG A 139 -11.43 5.27 -17.60
N ILE A 140 -10.20 5.55 -17.16
CA ILE A 140 -9.00 4.83 -17.58
C ILE A 140 -8.82 3.55 -16.76
N ILE A 141 -9.14 3.62 -15.47
CA ILE A 141 -9.15 2.46 -14.56
C ILE A 141 -10.52 2.30 -13.92
N GLU A 142 -10.78 1.12 -13.37
CA GLU A 142 -11.99 0.86 -12.60
C GLU A 142 -12.06 1.67 -11.32
N ASN A 143 -13.27 2.00 -10.87
CA ASN A 143 -13.47 2.76 -9.65
C ASN A 143 -12.99 2.00 -8.40
N GLU A 144 -13.06 0.68 -8.44
CA GLU A 144 -12.58 -0.16 -7.35
C GLU A 144 -11.09 0.00 -7.10
N LEU A 145 -10.26 0.03 -8.16
CA LEU A 145 -8.81 0.20 -7.99
C LEU A 145 -8.48 1.52 -7.27
N ALA A 146 -9.18 2.60 -7.60
CA ALA A 146 -9.06 3.88 -6.90
C ALA A 146 -9.57 3.82 -5.43
N GLN A 147 -10.64 3.06 -5.17
CA GLN A 147 -11.12 2.83 -3.80
C GLN A 147 -10.08 2.06 -2.98
N ASN A 148 -9.48 1.00 -3.55
CA ASN A 148 -8.47 0.18 -2.91
C ASN A 148 -7.21 1.02 -2.61
N ALA A 149 -6.76 1.86 -3.54
CA ALA A 149 -5.65 2.80 -3.31
C ALA A 149 -5.90 3.76 -2.13
N ARG A 150 -7.12 4.32 -2.02
CA ARG A 150 -7.52 5.16 -0.88
C ARG A 150 -7.52 4.38 0.44
N ILE A 151 -8.02 3.15 0.44
CA ILE A 151 -8.03 2.29 1.63
C ILE A 151 -6.60 1.95 2.04
N THR A 152 -5.75 1.53 1.10
CA THR A 152 -4.33 1.26 1.31
C THR A 152 -3.61 2.47 1.92
N SER A 153 -3.80 3.67 1.38
CA SER A 153 -3.18 4.90 1.93
C SER A 153 -3.55 5.13 3.39
N LYS A 154 -4.83 4.95 3.76
CA LYS A 154 -5.32 5.07 5.14
C LYS A 154 -4.74 3.99 6.06
N ILE A 155 -4.70 2.73 5.61
CA ILE A 155 -4.15 1.62 6.39
C ILE A 155 -2.65 1.81 6.60
N ASN A 156 -1.89 2.11 5.54
CA ASN A 156 -0.44 2.36 5.64
C ASN A 156 -0.11 3.52 6.57
N THR A 157 -0.89 4.61 6.48
CA THR A 157 -0.76 5.72 7.42
C THR A 157 -1.03 5.26 8.85
N SER A 158 -2.11 4.52 9.08
CA SER A 158 -2.48 4.00 10.42
C SER A 158 -1.43 3.04 10.99
N LEU A 159 -0.89 2.14 10.17
CA LEU A 159 0.19 1.21 10.54
C LEU A 159 1.44 1.97 10.94
N LYS A 160 1.83 3.01 10.18
CA LYS A 160 2.99 3.85 10.51
C LYS A 160 2.83 4.51 11.88
N ILE A 161 1.67 5.11 12.14
CA ILE A 161 1.36 5.79 13.41
C ILE A 161 1.41 4.79 14.56
N ARG A 162 0.72 3.64 14.40
CA ARG A 162 0.65 2.59 15.41
C ARG A 162 2.04 2.02 15.72
N ASN A 163 2.79 1.61 14.72
CA ASN A 163 4.08 0.93 14.89
C ASN A 163 5.16 1.84 15.50
N ARG A 164 4.97 3.16 15.47
CA ARG A 164 5.86 4.12 16.11
C ARG A 164 5.33 4.70 17.42
N ASN A 165 4.11 4.34 17.82
CA ASN A 165 3.41 4.91 18.98
C ASN A 165 3.28 6.46 18.90
N GLU A 166 3.06 7.01 17.70
CA GLU A 166 3.07 8.47 17.42
C GLU A 166 1.66 9.10 17.42
N LEU A 167 0.61 8.38 17.86
CA LEU A 167 -0.78 8.81 17.68
C LEU A 167 -1.08 10.19 18.31
N GLU A 168 -0.68 10.41 19.56
CA GLU A 168 -0.97 11.66 20.26
C GLU A 168 -0.18 12.85 19.70
N GLU A 169 1.07 12.61 19.30
CA GLU A 169 1.90 13.64 18.64
C GLU A 169 1.28 14.05 17.30
N ILE A 170 0.86 13.09 16.48
CA ILE A 170 0.25 13.36 15.18
C ILE A 170 -1.11 14.04 15.33
N LYS A 171 -1.91 13.68 16.33
CA LYS A 171 -3.15 14.42 16.66
C LYS A 171 -2.85 15.88 17.01
N SER A 172 -1.83 16.12 17.84
CA SER A 172 -1.42 17.48 18.23
C SER A 172 -1.00 18.32 17.02
N ILE A 173 -0.15 17.78 16.15
CA ILE A 173 0.29 18.44 14.92
C ILE A 173 -0.90 18.70 13.98
N THR A 174 -1.79 17.71 13.81
CA THR A 174 -2.96 17.83 12.94
C THR A 174 -3.89 18.96 13.42
N ASN A 175 -4.15 19.07 14.73
CA ASN A 175 -4.96 20.14 15.28
C ASN A 175 -4.36 21.53 15.03
N GLN A 176 -3.03 21.67 15.07
CA GLN A 176 -2.36 22.93 14.75
C GLN A 176 -2.52 23.30 13.27
N LEU A 177 -2.45 22.33 12.36
CA LEU A 177 -2.65 22.54 10.92
C LEU A 177 -4.10 22.89 10.55
N LEU A 178 -5.08 22.48 11.37
CA LEU A 178 -6.50 22.82 11.16
C LEU A 178 -6.89 24.19 11.72
N ALA A 179 -6.06 24.78 12.57
CA ALA A 179 -6.31 26.07 13.19
C ALA A 179 -5.90 27.27 12.30
N SER A 180 -5.29 27.00 11.14
CA SER A 180 -4.87 27.98 10.12
C SER A 180 -5.81 28.04 8.94
#